data_AF-A0A9P6CIZ4-F1
#
_entry.id   AF-A0A9P6CIZ4-F1
#
_cell.length_a   1.000
_cell.length_b   1.000
_cell.length_c   1.000
_cell.angle_alpha   90.00
_cell.angle_beta   90.00
_cell.angle_gamma   90.00
#
_symmetry.space_group_name_H-M   'P 1'
#
loop_
_entity.id
_entity.type
_entity.pdbx_description
1 polymer ?
#
loop_
_entity_poly.entity_id
_entity_poly.type
_entity_poly.pdbx_seq_one_letter_code
_entity_poly.pdbx_strand_id
1 'polypeptide(L)'
;MSEAFSSSIIALGYDLFSIKLYWVACSALWVYDYFLTLDDEIRYAWKGRKTLVFWLFILNRYLAPCFIIITLVAYFADSFT
;
A
#
# COMPACT_ATOMS: atom_id res chain seq x y z
N MET A 1 14.82 -35.62 11.40
CA MET A 1 13.51 -34.94 11.48
C MET A 1 13.62 -33.57 12.16
N SER A 2 14.36 -33.43 13.27
CA SER A 2 14.66 -32.15 13.93
C SER A 2 15.41 -31.13 13.05
N GLU A 3 16.38 -31.59 12.26
CA GLU A 3 17.15 -30.74 11.33
C GLU A 3 16.25 -30.11 10.23
N ALA A 4 15.33 -30.90 9.67
CA ALA A 4 14.38 -30.44 8.66
C ALA A 4 13.36 -29.43 9.21
N PHE A 5 13.00 -29.56 10.49
CA PHE A 5 12.15 -28.59 11.18
C PHE A 5 12.88 -27.26 11.41
N SER A 6 14.14 -27.33 11.84
CA SER A 6 14.98 -26.14 12.07
C SER A 6 15.23 -25.36 10.77
N SER A 7 15.50 -26.05 9.65
CA SER A 7 15.64 -25.38 8.35
C SER A 7 14.35 -24.69 7.89
N SER A 8 13.19 -25.27 8.21
CA SER A 8 11.89 -24.71 7.82
C SER A 8 11.57 -23.42 8.57
N ILE A 9 11.91 -23.34 9.87
CA ILE A 9 11.71 -22.12 10.69
C ILE A 9 12.58 -20.97 10.16
N ILE A 10 13.84 -21.28 9.82
CA ILE A 10 14.78 -20.29 9.28
C ILE A 10 14.27 -19.75 7.94
N ALA A 11 13.82 -20.63 7.03
CA ALA A 11 13.24 -20.23 5.76
C ALA A 11 12.00 -19.33 5.95
N LEU A 12 11.10 -19.69 6.86
CA LEU A 12 9.89 -18.90 7.15
C LEU A 12 10.25 -17.51 7.71
N GLY A 13 11.30 -17.42 8.53
CA GLY A 13 11.82 -16.13 9.01
C GLY A 13 12.30 -15.22 7.89
N TYR A 14 13.00 -15.76 6.90
CA TYR A 14 13.44 -15.01 5.71
C TYR A 14 12.26 -14.60 4.81
N ASP A 15 11.27 -15.47 4.63
CA ASP A 15 10.08 -15.17 3.84
C ASP A 15 9.27 -14.02 4.47
N LEU A 16 9.06 -14.06 5.79
CA LEU A 16 8.35 -13.01 6.51
C LEU A 16 9.07 -11.65 6.41
N PHE A 17 10.39 -11.65 6.56
CA PHE A 17 11.19 -10.43 6.43
C PHE A 17 11.13 -9.86 4.99
N SER A 18 11.22 -10.75 3.99
CA SER A 18 11.12 -10.36 2.58
C SER A 18 9.78 -9.71 2.25
N ILE A 19 8.68 -10.27 2.80
CA ILE A 19 7.34 -9.70 2.62
C ILE A 19 7.23 -8.30 3.26
N LYS A 20 7.77 -8.11 4.46
CA LYS A 20 7.77 -6.80 5.13
C LYS A 20 8.49 -5.74 4.29
N LEU A 21 9.68 -6.05 3.78
CA LEU A 21 10.44 -5.14 2.92
C LEU A 21 9.73 -4.86 1.59
N TYR A 22 9.14 -5.89 0.98
CA TYR A 22 8.37 -5.76 -0.24
C TYR A 22 7.21 -4.76 -0.08
N TRP A 23 6.43 -4.86 1.01
CA TRP A 23 5.33 -3.95 1.28
C TRP A 23 5.79 -2.49 1.47
N VAL A 24 6.91 -2.26 2.15
CA VAL A 24 7.48 -0.92 2.31
C VAL A 24 7.94 -0.35 0.97
N ALA A 25 8.64 -1.13 0.16
CA ALA A 25 9.11 -0.69 -1.15
C ALA A 25 7.94 -0.38 -2.09
N CYS A 26 6.94 -1.25 -2.15
CA CYS A 26 5.74 -1.05 -2.95
C CYS A 26 4.97 0.19 -2.51
N SER A 27 4.74 0.40 -1.21
CA SER A 27 4.04 1.58 -0.71
C SER A 27 4.80 2.88 -0.98
N ALA A 28 6.13 2.89 -0.84
CA ALA A 28 6.95 4.05 -1.16
C ALA A 28 6.85 4.43 -2.65
N LEU A 29 6.93 3.44 -3.55
CA LEU A 29 6.79 3.66 -4.99
C LEU A 29 5.39 4.13 -5.36
N TRP A 30 4.37 3.59 -4.71
CA TRP A 30 2.99 4.01 -4.88
C TRP A 30 2.77 5.47 -4.47
N VAL A 31 3.28 5.86 -3.29
CA VAL A 31 3.20 7.24 -2.80
C VAL A 31 3.89 8.19 -3.77
N TYR A 32 5.05 7.80 -4.32
CA TYR A 32 5.75 8.58 -5.34
C TYR A 32 4.90 8.80 -6.60
N ASP A 33 4.27 7.75 -7.13
CA ASP A 33 3.40 7.82 -8.31
C ASP A 33 2.17 8.72 -8.05
N TYR A 34 1.62 8.69 -6.84
CA TYR A 34 0.54 9.59 -6.42
C TYR A 34 0.97 11.05 -6.40
N PHE A 35 2.14 11.36 -5.83
CA PHE A 35 2.64 12.73 -5.82
C PHE A 35 2.85 13.28 -7.23
N LEU A 36 3.31 12.45 -8.16
CA LEU A 36 3.50 12.85 -9.55
C LEU A 36 2.16 13.16 -10.24
N THR A 37 1.15 12.33 -10.02
CA THR A 37 -0.16 12.47 -10.66
C THR A 37 -1.09 13.48 -9.98
N LEU A 38 -0.80 13.86 -8.72
CA LEU A 38 -1.57 14.84 -7.95
C LEU A 38 -1.57 16.24 -8.60
N ASP A 39 -0.47 16.67 -9.22
CA ASP A 39 -0.42 17.99 -9.88
C ASP A 39 -1.41 18.07 -11.04
N ASP A 40 -1.44 17.03 -11.87
CA ASP A 40 -2.39 16.90 -12.98
C ASP A 40 -3.84 16.80 -12.47
N GLU A 41 -4.08 16.04 -11.39
CA GLU A 41 -5.41 15.96 -10.78
C GLU A 41 -5.91 17.34 -10.31
N ILE A 42 -5.06 18.12 -9.64
CA ILE A 42 -5.43 19.46 -9.17
C ILE A 42 -5.70 20.38 -10.36
N ARG A 43 -4.90 20.27 -11.43
CA ARG A 43 -5.03 21.11 -12.62
C ARG A 43 -6.30 20.81 -13.42
N TYR A 44 -6.63 19.53 -13.62
CA TYR A 44 -7.72 19.12 -14.51
C TYR A 44 -9.01 18.75 -13.77
N ALA A 45 -8.91 18.04 -12.65
CA ALA A 45 -10.07 17.56 -11.92
C ALA A 45 -10.58 18.61 -10.93
N TRP A 46 -9.69 19.30 -10.19
CA TRP A 46 -10.13 20.27 -9.17
C TRP A 46 -10.51 21.64 -9.72
N LYS A 47 -9.96 22.03 -10.87
CA LYS A 47 -10.24 23.31 -11.53
C LYS A 47 -11.53 23.29 -12.39
N GLY A 48 -12.10 22.10 -12.64
CA GLY A 48 -13.30 21.89 -13.45
C GLY A 48 -14.63 22.00 -12.69
N ARG A 49 -15.75 21.79 -13.39
CA ARG A 49 -17.08 21.67 -12.76
C ARG A 49 -17.12 20.41 -11.90
N LYS A 50 -17.42 20.56 -10.61
CA LYS A 50 -17.57 19.46 -9.64
C LYS A 50 -18.85 18.67 -9.91
N THR A 51 -18.86 17.90 -11.00
CA THR A 51 -19.95 17.00 -11.38
C THR A 51 -19.88 15.71 -10.57
N LEU A 52 -20.96 14.92 -10.53
CA LEU A 52 -21.02 13.58 -9.91
C LEU A 52 -19.85 12.66 -10.30
N VAL A 53 -19.37 12.76 -11.55
CA VAL A 53 -18.21 12.00 -12.05
C VAL A 53 -16.91 12.33 -11.31
N PHE A 54 -16.71 13.59 -10.89
CA PHE A 54 -15.55 13.99 -10.09
C PHE A 54 -15.59 13.36 -8.69
N TRP A 55 -16.77 13.28 -8.09
CA TRP A 55 -16.95 12.64 -6.79
C TRP A 55 -16.70 11.13 -6.87
N LEU A 56 -17.21 10.46 -7.92
CA LEU A 56 -16.92 9.05 -8.21
C LEU A 56 -15.42 8.83 -8.47
N PHE A 57 -14.75 9.74 -9.18
CA PHE A 57 -13.31 9.67 -9.43
C PHE A 57 -12.51 9.75 -8.12
N ILE A 58 -12.82 10.71 -7.24
CA ILE A 58 -12.16 10.82 -5.93
C ILE A 58 -12.43 9.57 -5.09
N LEU A 59 -13.67 9.12 -5.01
CA LEU A 59 -14.01 7.96 -4.19
C LEU A 59 -13.23 6.73 -4.65
N ASN A 60 -13.20 6.47 -5.97
CA ASN A 60 -12.48 5.33 -6.51
C ASN A 60 -10.95 5.47 -6.40
N ARG A 61 -10.42 6.70 -6.54
CA ARG A 61 -8.98 6.96 -6.51
C ARG A 61 -8.41 6.98 -5.09
N TYR A 62 -9.15 7.47 -4.11
CA TYR A 62 -8.68 7.54 -2.71
C TYR A 62 -9.04 6.29 -1.89
N LEU A 63 -9.95 5.42 -2.37
CA LEU A 63 -10.20 4.12 -1.73
C LEU A 63 -8.96 3.21 -1.76
N ALA A 64 -8.30 3.11 -2.91
CA ALA A 64 -7.12 2.26 -3.07
C ALA A 64 -5.93 2.63 -2.14
N PRO A 65 -5.52 3.91 -1.99
CA PRO A 65 -4.50 4.30 -1.02
C PRO A 65 -4.97 4.06 0.42
N CYS A 66 -6.26 4.25 0.73
CA CYS A 66 -6.79 3.92 2.05
C CYS A 66 -6.60 2.42 2.38
N PHE A 67 -6.89 1.51 1.45
CA PHE A 67 -6.65 0.07 1.64
C PHE A 67 -5.16 -0.24 1.84
N ILE A 68 -4.27 0.42 1.10
CA ILE A 68 -2.82 0.22 1.24
C ILE A 68 -2.33 0.73 2.60
N ILE A 69 -2.79 1.90 3.05
CA ILE A 69 -2.46 2.44 4.38
C ILE A 69 -2.96 1.50 5.48
N ILE A 70 -4.19 1.00 5.37
CA ILE A 70 -4.74 0.04 6.33
C ILE A 70 -3.90 -1.24 6.37
N THR A 71 -3.52 -1.76 5.20
CA THR A 71 -2.70 -2.98 5.09
C THR A 71 -1.31 -2.76 5.68
N LEU A 72 -0.70 -1.60 5.42
CA LEU A 72 0.59 -1.22 5.97
C LEU A 72 0.51 -1.12 7.50
N VAL A 73 -0.49 -0.41 8.02
CA VAL A 73 -0.73 -0.29 9.47
C VAL A 73 -0.98 -1.65 10.09
N ALA A 74 -1.77 -2.53 9.48
CA ALA A 74 -2.00 -3.89 9.97
C ALA A 74 -0.73 -4.74 10.01
N TYR A 75 0.21 -4.53 9.07
CA TYR A 75 1.48 -5.24 9.01
C TYR A 75 2.52 -4.74 10.02
N PHE A 76 2.41 -3.49 10.46
CA PHE A 76 3.31 -2.87 11.45
C PHE A 76 2.72 -2.78 12.86
N ALA A 77 1.39 -2.83 13.00
CA ALA A 77 0.72 -2.83 14.28
C ALA A 77 0.85 -4.22 14.91
N ASP A 78 1.67 -4.29 15.96
CA ASP A 78 1.90 -5.46 16.82
C ASP A 78 0.61 -6.10 17.35
N SER A 79 -0.53 -5.39 17.31
CA SER A 79 -1.83 -5.89 17.78
C SER A 79 -2.51 -6.92 16.87
N PHE A 80 -1.99 -7.18 15.65
CA PHE A 80 -2.56 -8.14 14.69
C PHE A 80 -1.58 -9.25 14.25
N THR A 81 -0.40 -9.36 14.87
CA THR A 81 0.53 -10.50 14.69
C THR A 81 0.51 -11.39 15.93
#